data_AF-A0A931IH88-F1
#
_entry.id   AF-A0A931IH88-F1
#
_cell.length_a   1.000
_cell.length_b   1.000
_cell.length_c   1.000
_cell.angle_alpha   90.00
_cell.angle_beta   90.00
_cell.angle_gamma   90.00
#
_symmetry.space_group_name_H-M   'P 1'
#
loop_
_entity.id
_entity.type
_entity.pdbx_description
1 polymer ?
#
loop_
_entity_poly.entity_id
_entity_poly.type
_entity_poly.pdbx_seq_one_letter_code
_entity_poly.pdbx_strand_id
1 'polypeptide(L)'
;MSGTVLPDPTTFPDRACRGVPLDVFFPSRRKPDADARAKAICAGCPRLAACAAWAIPEVLAGRLSYSITAGVPMPPLTGGGVSPRKALREEAAAALAEVVRTARPIRLEGAA
;
A
#
# COMPACT_ATOMS: atom_id res chain seq x y z
N MET A 1 8.40 22.33 11.27
CA MET A 1 7.79 21.64 10.12
C MET A 1 6.86 20.56 10.67
N SER A 2 5.57 20.85 10.81
CA SER A 2 4.60 19.85 11.29
C SER A 2 4.35 18.85 10.18
N GLY A 3 5.09 17.74 10.19
CA GLY A 3 4.80 16.60 9.34
C GLY A 3 3.48 16.00 9.81
N THR A 4 2.42 16.13 9.01
CA THR A 4 1.15 15.47 9.28
C THR A 4 1.41 13.97 9.27
N VAL A 5 1.40 13.33 10.44
CA VAL A 5 1.43 11.87 10.55
C VAL A 5 0.10 11.39 9.99
N LEU A 6 0.13 10.77 8.80
CA LEU A 6 -1.07 10.14 8.25
C LEU A 6 -1.47 8.98 9.18
N PRO A 7 -2.76 8.85 9.53
CA PRO A 7 -3.21 7.76 10.39
C PRO A 7 -3.01 6.41 9.69
N ASP A 8 -2.70 5.38 10.47
CA ASP A 8 -2.58 4.01 9.98
C ASP A 8 -3.86 3.60 9.23
N PRO A 9 -3.77 3.14 7.97
CA PRO A 9 -4.93 2.76 7.16
C PRO A 9 -5.82 1.67 7.75
N THR A 10 -5.32 0.88 8.70
CA THR A 10 -6.10 -0.14 9.43
C THR A 10 -7.14 0.48 10.37
N THR A 11 -7.02 1.76 10.71
CA THR A 11 -7.99 2.50 11.53
C THR A 11 -9.21 2.98 10.74
N PHE A 12 -9.12 3.05 9.41
CA PHE A 12 -10.23 3.49 8.57
C PHE A 12 -11.37 2.44 8.57
N PRO A 13 -12.59 2.80 9.01
CA PRO A 13 -13.68 1.84 9.11
C PRO A 13 -14.21 1.41 7.74
N ASP A 14 -14.02 2.24 6.71
CA ASP A 14 -14.51 2.10 5.33
C ASP A 14 -13.47 1.53 4.36
N ARG A 15 -12.31 1.05 4.85
CA ARG A 15 -11.32 0.39 4.00
C ARG A 15 -11.91 -0.90 3.39
N ALA A 16 -11.73 -1.10 2.09
CA ALA A 16 -12.26 -2.27 1.39
C ALA A 16 -11.64 -3.60 1.83
N CYS A 17 -10.44 -3.57 2.42
CA CYS A 17 -9.79 -4.77 2.95
C CYS A 17 -10.30 -5.19 4.33
N ARG A 18 -11.25 -4.47 4.93
CA ARG A 18 -11.81 -4.82 6.25
C ARG A 18 -12.49 -6.19 6.18
N GLY A 19 -12.06 -7.12 7.04
CA GLY A 19 -12.61 -8.48 7.09
C GLY A 19 -12.08 -9.42 6.01
N VAL A 20 -11.19 -8.95 5.12
CA VAL A 20 -10.50 -9.81 4.16
C VAL A 20 -9.35 -10.55 4.86
N PRO A 21 -9.17 -11.86 4.63
CA PRO A 21 -8.04 -12.61 5.15
C PRO A 21 -6.68 -12.00 4.80
N LEU A 22 -5.75 -11.98 5.75
CA LEU A 22 -4.42 -11.38 5.56
C LEU A 22 -3.61 -12.10 4.46
N ASP A 23 -3.79 -13.41 4.27
CA ASP A 23 -3.08 -14.18 3.24
C ASP A 23 -3.37 -13.71 1.80
N VAL A 24 -4.45 -12.94 1.60
CA VAL A 24 -4.72 -12.25 0.33
C VAL A 24 -3.70 -11.14 0.07
N PHE A 25 -3.32 -10.38 1.10
CA PHE A 25 -2.40 -9.24 0.97
C PHE A 25 -0.94 -9.61 1.27
N PHE A 26 -0.69 -10.80 1.83
CA PHE A 26 0.64 -11.34 2.10
C PHE A 26 0.84 -12.62 1.28
N PRO A 27 0.91 -12.51 -0.06
CA PRO A 27 1.01 -13.67 -0.93
C PRO A 27 2.33 -14.42 -0.65
N SER A 28 2.21 -15.68 -0.26
CA SER A 28 3.37 -16.58 -0.31
C SER A 28 3.84 -16.68 -1.77
N ARG A 29 5.15 -16.86 -2.01
CA ARG A 29 5.78 -17.01 -3.34
C ARG A 29 5.15 -18.07 -4.28
N ARG A 30 4.14 -18.82 -3.81
CA ARG A 30 3.47 -19.92 -4.51
C ARG A 30 2.11 -19.57 -5.11
N LYS A 31 1.63 -18.31 -5.06
CA LYS A 31 0.26 -17.96 -5.52
C LYS A 31 0.20 -16.65 -6.33
N PRO A 32 0.50 -16.66 -7.63
CA PRO A 32 0.30 -15.50 -8.52
C PRO A 32 -1.13 -14.94 -8.49
N ASP A 33 -2.13 -15.80 -8.25
CA ASP A 33 -3.54 -15.40 -8.20
C ASP A 33 -3.89 -14.54 -6.96
N ALA A 34 -3.12 -14.65 -5.88
CA ALA A 34 -3.31 -13.83 -4.68
C ALA A 34 -3.02 -12.35 -4.98
N ASP A 35 -2.07 -12.07 -5.89
CA ASP A 35 -1.74 -10.71 -6.31
C ASP A 35 -2.90 -10.05 -7.05
N ALA A 36 -3.54 -10.78 -7.96
CA ALA A 36 -4.69 -10.27 -8.72
C ALA A 36 -5.87 -9.95 -7.80
N ARG A 37 -6.16 -10.83 -6.84
CA ARG A 37 -7.24 -10.62 -5.87
C ARG A 37 -7.00 -9.40 -4.97
N ALA A 38 -5.79 -9.26 -4.43
CA ALA A 38 -5.44 -8.10 -3.60
C ALA A 38 -5.54 -6.78 -4.39
N LYS A 39 -5.00 -6.76 -5.62
CA LYS A 39 -5.08 -5.60 -6.52
C LYS A 39 -6.52 -5.19 -6.82
N ALA A 40 -7.40 -6.16 -7.08
CA ALA A 40 -8.81 -5.89 -7.33
C ALA A 40 -9.50 -5.25 -6.11
N ILE A 41 -9.21 -5.72 -4.90
CA ILE A 41 -9.74 -5.11 -3.67
C ILE A 41 -9.22 -3.69 -3.48
N CYS A 42 -7.92 -3.46 -3.73
CA CYS A 42 -7.34 -2.12 -3.64
C CYS A 42 -7.94 -1.16 -4.67
N ALA A 43 -8.20 -1.62 -5.91
CA ALA A 43 -8.76 -0.78 -6.97
C ALA A 43 -10.16 -0.20 -6.61
N GLY A 44 -10.96 -0.93 -5.84
CA GLY A 44 -12.26 -0.46 -5.33
C GLY A 44 -12.19 0.26 -3.98
N CYS A 45 -11.02 0.41 -3.37
CA CYS A 45 -10.90 0.92 -2.01
C CYS A 45 -11.08 2.45 -1.96
N PRO A 46 -12.00 2.97 -1.14
CA PRO A 46 -12.19 4.41 -1.05
C PRO A 46 -10.97 5.14 -0.48
N ARG A 47 -10.19 4.44 0.35
CA ARG A 47 -8.99 4.99 1.00
C ARG A 47 -7.72 4.74 0.20
N LEU A 48 -7.81 4.39 -1.08
CA LEU A 48 -6.65 4.01 -1.89
C LEU A 48 -5.55 5.09 -1.88
N ALA A 49 -5.90 6.36 -2.16
CA ALA A 49 -4.95 7.47 -2.17
C ALA A 49 -4.30 7.69 -0.79
N ALA A 50 -5.10 7.69 0.29
CA ALA A 50 -4.62 7.90 1.65
C ALA A 50 -3.71 6.74 2.11
N CYS A 51 -4.06 5.50 1.75
CA CYS A 51 -3.26 4.31 2.02
C CYS A 51 -1.92 4.36 1.28
N ALA A 52 -1.92 4.77 0.00
CA ALA A 52 -0.70 4.93 -0.77
C ALA A 52 0.20 6.02 -0.17
N ALA A 53 -0.36 7.18 0.20
CA ALA A 53 0.38 8.28 0.80
C ALA A 53 1.02 7.89 2.16
N TRP A 54 0.30 7.14 2.99
CA TRP A 54 0.85 6.60 4.25
C TRP A 54 1.96 5.58 4.00
N ALA A 55 1.83 4.74 2.97
CA ALA A 55 2.77 3.65 2.72
C ALA A 55 4.15 4.11 2.20
N ILE A 56 4.24 5.27 1.56
CA ILE A 56 5.49 5.82 0.99
C ILE A 56 6.61 5.93 2.05
N PRO A 57 6.44 6.64 3.19
CA PRO A 57 7.49 6.72 4.20
C PRO A 57 7.79 5.36 4.86
N GLU A 58 6.78 4.48 4.98
CA GLU A 58 6.94 3.16 5.58
C GLU A 58 7.79 2.21 4.71
N VAL A 59 7.61 2.24 3.39
CA VAL A 59 8.42 1.43 2.46
C VAL A 59 9.85 1.96 2.35
N LEU A 60 10.03 3.29 2.31
CA LEU A 60 11.37 3.91 2.29
C LEU A 60 12.16 3.59 3.57
N ALA A 61 11.48 3.62 4.72
CA ALA A 61 12.07 3.21 6.00
C ALA A 61 12.28 1.69 6.12
N GLY A 62 11.71 0.89 5.21
CA GLY A 62 11.78 -0.57 5.24
C GLY A 62 10.92 -1.22 6.31
N ARG A 63 9.93 -0.50 6.87
CA ARG A 63 8.95 -1.03 7.83
C ARG A 63 7.80 -1.76 7.13
N LEU A 64 7.57 -1.46 5.85
CA LEU A 64 6.58 -2.13 5.01
C LEU A 64 7.27 -3.02 3.97
N SER A 65 6.88 -4.29 3.91
CA SER A 65 7.52 -5.31 3.08
C SER A 65 6.63 -6.55 2.92
N TYR A 66 6.93 -7.39 1.91
CA TYR A 66 6.27 -8.69 1.69
C TYR A 66 4.72 -8.64 1.64
N SER A 67 4.16 -7.50 1.23
CA SER A 67 2.72 -7.28 1.19
C SER A 67 2.29 -6.58 -0.09
N ILE A 68 0.99 -6.59 -0.38
CA ILE A 68 0.38 -5.70 -1.36
C ILE A 68 -0.31 -4.58 -0.60
N THR A 69 0.16 -3.35 -0.83
CA THR A 69 -0.36 -2.14 -0.18
C THR A 69 -0.78 -1.15 -1.24
N ALA A 70 -2.02 -0.66 -1.18
CA ALA A 70 -2.60 0.21 -2.20
C ALA A 70 -2.48 -0.34 -3.64
N GLY A 71 -2.53 -1.67 -3.79
CA GLY A 71 -2.37 -2.36 -5.09
C GLY A 71 -0.93 -2.51 -5.57
N VAL A 72 0.05 -1.98 -4.83
CA VAL A 72 1.47 -2.04 -5.16
C VAL A 72 2.14 -3.17 -4.36
N PRO A 73 2.93 -4.06 -5.00
CA PRO A 73 3.73 -5.05 -4.30
C PRO A 73 4.89 -4.38 -3.55
N MET A 74 5.04 -4.70 -2.28
CA MET A 74 6.12 -4.20 -1.43
C MET A 74 7.34 -5.10 -1.55
N PRO A 75 8.56 -4.53 -1.51
CA PRO A 75 9.77 -5.30 -1.66
C PRO A 75 9.94 -6.33 -0.54
N PRO A 76 10.65 -7.44 -0.79
CA PRO A 76 10.95 -8.43 0.23
C PRO A 76 11.91 -7.88 1.31
N LEU A 77 11.75 -8.29 2.57
CA LEU A 77 12.73 -8.05 3.64
C LEU A 77 14.07 -8.77 3.39
N THR A 78 14.06 -9.88 2.65
CA THR A 78 15.23 -10.75 2.45
C THR A 78 15.51 -10.99 0.97
N GLY A 79 16.77 -10.74 0.57
CA GLY A 79 17.25 -10.87 -0.81
C GLY A 79 18.18 -9.72 -1.20
N GLY A 80 19.38 -10.03 -1.72
CA GLY A 80 20.37 -9.05 -2.20
C GLY A 80 21.08 -8.24 -1.10
N GLY A 81 22.24 -7.67 -1.45
CA GLY A 81 23.02 -6.77 -0.58
C GLY A 81 22.30 -5.47 -0.23
N VAL A 82 23.02 -4.46 0.27
CA VAL A 82 22.42 -3.18 0.71
C VAL A 82 21.90 -2.34 -0.47
N SER A 83 22.60 -2.31 -1.61
CA SER A 83 22.23 -1.48 -2.76
C SER A 83 20.96 -1.93 -3.51
N PRO A 84 20.69 -3.23 -3.74
CA PRO A 84 19.44 -3.65 -4.40
C PRO A 84 18.20 -3.32 -3.56
N ARG A 85 18.30 -3.31 -2.23
CA ARG A 85 17.14 -3.05 -1.36
C ARG A 85 16.69 -1.60 -1.40
N LYS A 86 17.63 -0.66 -1.47
CA LYS A 86 17.29 0.77 -1.58
C LYS A 86 16.55 1.05 -2.89
N ALA A 87 17.08 0.58 -4.02
CA ALA A 87 16.46 0.75 -5.33
C ALA A 87 15.03 0.17 -5.39
N LEU A 88 14.83 -1.05 -4.87
CA LEU A 88 13.49 -1.68 -4.83
C LEU A 88 12.48 -0.91 -3.98
N ARG A 89 12.93 -0.29 -2.86
CA ARG A 89 12.07 0.56 -2.03
C ARG A 89 11.72 1.87 -2.72
N GLU A 90 12.67 2.47 -3.42
CA GLU A 90 12.46 3.68 -4.21
C GLU A 90 11.49 3.43 -5.37
N GLU A 91 11.61 2.30 -6.06
CA GLU A 91 10.67 1.86 -7.10
C GLU A 91 9.26 1.66 -6.55
N ALA A 92 9.12 0.97 -5.43
CA ALA A 92 7.82 0.79 -4.76
C ALA A 92 7.23 2.13 -4.30
N ALA A 93 8.06 3.05 -3.77
CA ALA A 93 7.62 4.39 -3.37
C ALA A 93 7.15 5.21 -4.58
N ALA A 94 7.84 5.12 -5.73
CA ALA A 94 7.43 5.79 -6.96
C ALA A 94 6.08 5.25 -7.47
N ALA A 95 5.87 3.94 -7.42
CA ALA A 95 4.58 3.33 -7.77
C ALA A 95 3.45 3.77 -6.82
N LEU A 96 3.71 3.89 -5.52
CA LEU A 96 2.73 4.43 -4.56
C LEU A 96 2.44 5.92 -4.82
N ALA A 97 3.46 6.73 -5.15
CA ALA A 97 3.26 8.13 -5.51
C ALA A 97 2.38 8.28 -6.76
N GLU A 98 2.54 7.38 -7.73
CA GLU A 98 1.67 7.32 -8.91
C GLU A 98 0.22 6.99 -8.54
N VAL A 99 0.00 6.06 -7.59
CA VAL A 99 -1.34 5.78 -7.05
C VAL A 99 -1.91 7.03 -6.37
N VAL A 100 -1.14 7.76 -5.57
CA VAL A 100 -1.60 9.02 -4.94
C VAL A 100 -2.04 10.02 -6.01
N ARG A 101 -1.28 10.14 -7.11
CA ARG A 101 -1.54 11.09 -8.19
C ARG A 101 -2.75 10.74 -9.04
N THR A 102 -2.99 9.45 -9.29
CA THR A 102 -4.01 8.96 -10.23
C THR A 102 -5.28 8.47 -9.56
N ALA A 103 -5.23 8.15 -8.26
CA ALA A 103 -6.41 7.77 -7.52
C ALA A 103 -7.41 8.92 -7.57
N ARG A 104 -8.60 8.62 -8.10
CA ARG A 104 -9.69 9.58 -8.18
C ARG A 104 -9.99 10.05 -6.74
N PRO A 105 -9.91 11.34 -6.42
CA PRO A 105 -10.26 11.81 -5.09
C PRO A 105 -11.73 11.47 -4.86
N ILE A 106 -12.04 10.80 -3.74
CA ILE A 106 -13.42 10.83 -3.27
C ILE A 106 -13.67 12.26 -2.82
N ARG A 107 -14.70 12.89 -3.37
CA ARG A 107 -15.31 14.03 -2.70
C ARG A 107 -15.71 13.55 -1.31
N LEU A 108 -15.10 14.11 -0.27
CA LEU A 108 -15.62 14.01 1.08
C LEU A 108 -16.93 14.81 1.13
N GLU A 109 -18.00 14.30 0.50
CA GLU A 109 -19.36 14.77 0.72
C GLU A 109 -19.92 13.95 1.88
N GLY A 110 -20.08 14.59 3.05
CA GLY A 110 -20.75 13.96 4.20
C GLY A 110 -20.20 14.33 5.57
N ALA A 111 -20.15 15.63 5.89
CA ALA A 111 -20.28 16.10 7.26
C ALA A 111 -21.31 17.24 7.23
N ALA A 112 -22.58 16.87 7.34
CA ALA A 112 -23.70 17.76 7.61
C ALA A 112 -24.32 17.35 8.94
#